data_AF-A0A498QZ78-F1
#
_entry.id   AF-A0A498QZ78-F1
#
_cell.length_a   1.000
_cell.length_b   1.000
_cell.length_c   1.000
_cell.angle_alpha   90.00
_cell.angle_beta   90.00
_cell.angle_gamma   90.00
#
_symmetry.space_group_name_H-M   'P 1'
#
loop_
_entity.id
_entity.type
_entity.pdbx_description
1 polymer ?
#
loop_
_entity_poly.entity_id
_entity_poly.type
_entity_poly.pdbx_seq_one_letter_code
_entity_poly.pdbx_strand_id
1 'polypeptide(L)'
;MAFTQVIAQAKKYGLSRVNVAAKVTTLVAIQPFGHKITAFRAPTYAGLVTVPDPAAQQQTSPQSADAPPPQLRTAAFFDLDKTIIAKSSTLAFSKPFFAQGLLNRRAVLKSSYAQFIFLLSGADHDQMDRMRVHMTNMCTGWDVEQVKSIVNETLHDIVTPLVFAEAADLIAAHKLCGRAVVVVSASGEEIVAPIARALGATHAMATRMVVQDGKYTGEVAFYCYGEGKVQAIRELASREGYPLEHCYAYSDSITDLPMLEAVGHPSVVNPDRGLRKLAIERGWQVLSFSRPVSLRDRIPAPSGAAIATTAAVGVSALAAGAVSYALLRRFAF
;
A
#
# COMPACT_ATOMS: atom_id res chain seq x y z
N MET A 1 -24.94 -4.34 -0.39
CA MET A 1 -26.00 -4.27 0.64
C MET A 1 -25.81 -5.22 1.84
N ALA A 2 -24.83 -6.13 1.87
CA ALA A 2 -24.72 -7.14 2.94
C ALA A 2 -24.08 -6.63 4.27
N PHE A 3 -23.21 -5.62 4.25
CA PHE A 3 -22.44 -5.21 5.44
C PHE A 3 -23.28 -4.46 6.49
N THR A 4 -24.23 -3.63 6.04
CA THR A 4 -25.09 -2.83 6.93
C THR A 4 -26.12 -3.67 7.67
N GLN A 5 -26.58 -4.78 7.07
CA GLN A 5 -27.54 -5.70 7.71
C GLN A 5 -26.89 -6.52 8.84
N VAL A 6 -25.64 -6.94 8.67
CA VAL A 6 -24.90 -7.71 9.70
C VAL A 6 -24.67 -6.88 10.97
N ILE A 7 -24.34 -5.59 10.83
CA ILE A 7 -24.12 -4.68 11.97
C ILE A 7 -25.43 -4.34 12.69
N ALA A 8 -26.53 -4.14 11.94
CA ALA A 8 -27.84 -3.87 12.52
C ALA A 8 -28.40 -5.05 13.34
N GLN A 9 -28.11 -6.28 12.91
CA GLN A 9 -28.57 -7.49 13.58
C GLN A 9 -27.74 -7.78 14.86
N ALA A 10 -26.44 -7.50 14.86
CA ALA A 10 -25.57 -7.64 16.04
C ALA A 10 -25.95 -6.68 17.18
N LYS A 11 -26.38 -5.45 16.86
CA LYS A 11 -26.89 -4.48 17.86
C LYS A 11 -28.23 -4.89 18.47
N LYS A 12 -29.10 -5.55 17.70
CA LYS A 12 -30.43 -5.99 18.16
C LYS A 12 -30.37 -7.07 19.25
N TYR A 13 -29.26 -7.82 19.34
CA TYR A 13 -29.05 -8.89 20.33
C TYR A 13 -28.08 -8.52 21.47
N GLY A 14 -27.78 -7.24 21.67
CA GLY A 14 -27.06 -6.77 22.87
C GLY A 14 -25.57 -7.14 22.95
N LEU A 15 -24.93 -7.53 21.84
CA LEU A 15 -23.50 -7.87 21.82
C LEU A 15 -22.64 -6.60 21.69
N SER A 16 -22.14 -6.08 22.82
CA SER A 16 -21.35 -4.84 22.85
C SER A 16 -19.86 -5.00 22.53
N ARG A 17 -19.31 -6.21 22.45
CA ARG A 17 -17.91 -6.47 22.06
C ARG A 17 -17.80 -7.85 21.43
N VAL A 18 -17.39 -7.93 20.16
CA VAL A 18 -17.02 -9.21 19.53
C VAL A 18 -15.57 -9.13 19.09
N ASN A 19 -14.72 -9.92 19.75
CA ASN A 19 -13.39 -10.28 19.27
C ASN A 19 -13.56 -11.06 17.95
N VAL A 20 -13.17 -10.49 16.83
CA VAL A 20 -13.24 -11.12 15.50
C VAL A 20 -12.01 -12.02 15.27
N ALA A 21 -11.68 -12.84 16.27
CA ALA A 21 -10.67 -13.87 16.17
C ALA A 21 -11.24 -15.12 16.82
N ALA A 22 -11.32 -16.22 16.05
CA ALA A 22 -11.87 -17.52 16.43
C ALA A 22 -13.40 -17.62 16.54
N LYS A 23 -14.07 -17.74 15.39
CA LYS A 23 -15.11 -18.75 15.06
C LYS A 23 -15.89 -18.32 13.82
N VAL A 24 -15.32 -18.59 12.65
CA VAL A 24 -16.11 -18.81 11.43
C VAL A 24 -15.54 -20.06 10.78
N THR A 25 -15.85 -21.19 11.39
CA THR A 25 -15.67 -22.51 10.80
C THR A 25 -17.00 -23.22 11.00
N THR A 26 -17.58 -23.65 9.89
CA THR A 26 -18.74 -24.55 9.79
C THR A 26 -20.11 -23.92 10.08
N LEU A 27 -20.84 -23.55 9.01
CA LEU A 27 -22.17 -24.10 8.70
C LEU A 27 -22.61 -23.60 7.30
N VAL A 28 -22.42 -24.43 6.28
CA VAL A 28 -23.21 -24.37 5.04
C VAL A 28 -23.77 -25.76 4.84
N ALA A 29 -25.02 -25.97 5.24
CA ALA A 29 -25.87 -27.02 4.71
C ALA A 29 -27.33 -26.74 5.09
N ILE A 30 -28.20 -26.91 4.09
CA ILE A 30 -29.65 -27.16 4.16
C ILE A 30 -30.57 -25.92 4.13
N GLN A 31 -31.16 -25.70 2.94
CA GLN A 31 -32.40 -24.91 2.73
C GLN A 31 -33.64 -25.64 3.29
N PRO A 32 -34.83 -25.00 3.36
CA PRO A 32 -35.71 -24.98 2.19
C PRO A 32 -36.42 -23.63 1.97
N PHE A 33 -36.41 -23.14 0.72
CA PHE A 33 -37.40 -22.18 0.23
C PHE A 33 -38.58 -22.96 -0.36
N GLY A 34 -39.77 -22.74 0.18
CA GLY A 34 -41.02 -23.19 -0.42
C GLY A 34 -41.50 -22.19 -1.46
N HIS A 35 -41.40 -22.53 -2.75
CA HIS A 35 -42.26 -21.98 -3.79
C HIS A 35 -42.55 -23.04 -4.85
N LYS A 36 -43.85 -23.22 -5.11
CA LYS A 36 -44.42 -24.09 -6.13
C LYS A 36 -43.86 -23.69 -7.50
N ILE A 37 -43.24 -24.65 -8.19
CA ILE A 37 -43.03 -24.57 -9.64
C ILE A 37 -43.61 -25.83 -10.27
N THR A 38 -44.52 -25.58 -11.20
CA THR A 38 -45.31 -26.50 -12.00
C THR A 38 -44.43 -27.36 -12.92
N ALA A 39 -44.91 -28.56 -13.21
CA ALA A 39 -44.21 -29.67 -13.87
C ALA A 39 -43.51 -29.34 -15.20
N PHE A 40 -42.33 -29.95 -15.38
CA PHE A 40 -41.57 -30.02 -16.62
C PHE A 40 -42.12 -31.10 -17.56
N ARG A 41 -42.11 -30.83 -18.87
CA ARG A 41 -41.99 -31.86 -19.92
C ARG A 41 -41.05 -31.34 -21.00
N ALA A 42 -39.89 -31.97 -21.15
CA ALA A 42 -38.99 -31.79 -22.29
C ALA A 42 -38.66 -33.18 -22.88
N PRO A 43 -38.50 -33.29 -24.21
CA PRO A 43 -38.50 -34.57 -24.91
C PRO A 43 -37.18 -35.33 -24.81
N THR A 44 -37.31 -36.65 -24.87
CA THR A 44 -36.27 -37.67 -25.05
C THR A 44 -35.44 -37.44 -26.31
N TYR A 45 -34.11 -37.42 -26.16
CA TYR A 45 -33.18 -37.68 -27.27
C TYR A 45 -32.44 -38.99 -27.00
N ALA A 46 -32.72 -39.98 -27.86
CA ALA A 46 -31.93 -41.18 -28.00
C ALA A 46 -30.74 -40.87 -28.93
N GLY A 47 -29.52 -41.17 -28.49
CA GLY A 47 -28.31 -40.92 -29.26
C GLY A 47 -27.14 -41.77 -28.75
N LEU A 48 -26.93 -42.88 -29.45
CA LEU A 48 -25.87 -43.89 -29.42
C LEU A 48 -24.57 -43.54 -28.66
N VAL A 49 -24.29 -44.38 -27.67
CA VAL A 49 -22.99 -44.57 -27.03
C VAL A 49 -22.01 -45.19 -28.03
N THR A 50 -20.86 -44.56 -28.24
CA THR A 50 -19.67 -45.19 -28.81
C THR A 50 -18.63 -45.32 -27.70
N VAL A 51 -18.27 -46.56 -27.36
CA VAL A 51 -17.20 -46.89 -26.41
C VAL A 51 -15.88 -46.97 -27.17
N PRO A 52 -14.83 -46.20 -26.81
CA PRO A 52 -13.50 -46.42 -27.34
C PRO A 52 -12.75 -47.51 -26.55
N ASP A 53 -12.02 -48.32 -27.31
CA ASP A 53 -11.12 -49.45 -27.00
C ASP A 53 -10.09 -49.16 -25.86
N PRO A 54 -9.89 -50.04 -24.86
CA PRO A 54 -9.10 -49.73 -23.66
C PRO A 54 -7.60 -50.06 -23.80
N ALA A 55 -6.95 -49.61 -24.88
CA ALA A 55 -5.53 -49.91 -25.10
C ALA A 55 -4.75 -48.73 -25.72
N ALA A 56 -4.73 -47.59 -25.03
CA ALA A 56 -3.72 -46.54 -25.25
C ALA A 56 -3.59 -45.66 -23.99
N GLN A 57 -3.13 -46.23 -22.88
CA GLN A 57 -2.74 -45.44 -21.71
C GLN A 57 -1.34 -44.85 -21.96
N GLN A 58 -1.29 -43.68 -22.61
CA GLN A 58 -0.18 -42.76 -22.40
C GLN A 58 -0.27 -42.24 -20.98
N GLN A 59 0.78 -42.48 -20.19
CA GLN A 59 0.98 -41.93 -18.86
C GLN A 59 0.90 -40.39 -18.90
N THR A 60 -0.28 -39.85 -18.64
CA THR A 60 -0.44 -38.50 -18.13
C THR A 60 -0.39 -38.59 -16.62
N SER A 61 0.73 -38.16 -16.04
CA SER A 61 0.87 -37.95 -14.60
C SER A 61 -0.34 -37.16 -14.09
N PRO A 62 -1.00 -37.55 -12.99
CA PRO A 62 -2.09 -36.75 -12.45
C PRO A 62 -1.51 -35.42 -11.97
N GLN A 63 -1.72 -34.35 -12.73
CA GLN A 63 -1.61 -33.00 -12.20
C GLN A 63 -2.56 -32.92 -11.03
N SER A 64 -1.99 -32.70 -9.85
CA SER A 64 -2.68 -32.55 -8.58
C SER A 64 -3.84 -31.57 -8.71
N ALA A 65 -5.07 -32.08 -8.80
CA ALA A 65 -6.31 -31.32 -8.84
C ALA A 65 -6.67 -30.65 -7.49
N ASP A 66 -5.72 -30.62 -6.55
CA ASP A 66 -5.88 -30.19 -5.16
C ASP A 66 -5.07 -28.94 -4.82
N ALA A 67 -4.40 -28.32 -5.80
CA ALA A 67 -3.84 -26.99 -5.57
C ALA A 67 -5.00 -25.99 -5.43
N PRO A 68 -5.16 -25.29 -4.29
CA PRO A 68 -6.14 -24.22 -4.19
C PRO A 68 -5.91 -23.25 -5.35
N PRO A 69 -7.00 -22.70 -5.96
CA PRO A 69 -6.86 -21.80 -7.10
C PRO A 69 -5.88 -20.67 -6.73
N PRO A 70 -5.00 -20.25 -7.66
CA PRO A 70 -3.99 -19.24 -7.38
C PRO A 70 -4.68 -18.03 -6.76
N GLN A 71 -4.29 -17.69 -5.52
CA GLN A 71 -4.87 -16.53 -4.84
C GLN A 71 -4.47 -15.28 -5.62
N LEU A 72 -5.46 -14.52 -6.09
CA LEU A 72 -5.26 -13.24 -6.76
C LEU A 72 -4.47 -12.31 -5.84
N ARG A 73 -3.21 -12.04 -6.17
CA ARG A 73 -2.38 -11.07 -5.46
C ARG A 73 -2.92 -9.68 -5.79
N THR A 74 -3.42 -8.95 -4.79
CA THR A 74 -3.95 -7.58 -5.00
C THR A 74 -3.16 -6.58 -4.16
N ALA A 75 -3.18 -5.33 -4.60
CA ALA A 75 -2.48 -4.23 -3.94
C ALA A 75 -3.42 -3.07 -3.62
N ALA A 76 -3.05 -2.31 -2.59
CA ALA A 76 -3.66 -1.04 -2.24
C ALA A 76 -2.60 0.07 -2.33
N PHE A 77 -2.79 0.98 -3.28
CA PHE A 77 -1.93 2.12 -3.57
C PHE A 77 -2.42 3.34 -2.78
N PHE A 78 -1.54 3.97 -2.03
CA PHE A 78 -1.85 5.12 -1.21
C PHE A 78 -0.97 6.29 -1.60
N ASP A 79 -1.58 7.41 -1.95
CA ASP A 79 -0.88 8.68 -1.85
C ASP A 79 -0.46 8.95 -0.39
N LEU A 80 0.59 9.75 -0.22
CA LEU A 80 1.18 10.00 1.09
C LEU A 80 0.70 11.30 1.72
N ASP A 81 0.92 12.42 1.02
CA ASP A 81 0.76 13.76 1.54
C ASP A 81 -0.73 14.10 1.60
N LYS A 82 -1.23 14.54 2.75
CA LYS A 82 -2.67 14.81 3.02
C LYS A 82 -3.61 13.59 2.87
N THR A 83 -3.12 12.46 2.38
CA THR A 83 -3.84 11.19 2.30
C THR A 83 -3.54 10.29 3.50
N ILE A 84 -2.28 9.89 3.71
CA ILE A 84 -1.87 9.12 4.91
C ILE A 84 -1.45 10.08 6.02
N ILE A 85 -0.67 11.11 5.67
CA ILE A 85 -0.12 12.09 6.61
C ILE A 85 -0.92 13.39 6.47
N ALA A 86 -1.35 14.01 7.57
CA ALA A 86 -2.19 15.22 7.56
C ALA A 86 -1.51 16.48 6.97
N LYS A 87 -0.22 16.43 6.64
CA LYS A 87 0.56 17.53 6.08
C LYS A 87 1.39 17.04 4.91
N SER A 88 1.86 17.98 4.08
CA SER A 88 2.87 17.64 3.08
C SER A 88 4.18 17.24 3.77
N SER A 89 4.74 16.11 3.36
CA SER A 89 6.02 15.60 3.82
C SER A 89 7.15 16.58 3.53
N THR A 90 7.22 17.17 2.33
CA THR A 90 8.23 18.19 1.99
C THR A 90 8.23 19.38 2.95
N LEU A 91 7.04 19.88 3.30
CA LEU A 91 6.89 20.96 4.28
C LEU A 91 7.23 20.49 5.69
N ALA A 92 6.88 19.26 6.05
CA ALA A 92 7.15 18.71 7.37
C ALA A 92 8.66 18.60 7.65
N PHE A 93 9.46 18.20 6.65
CA PHE A 93 10.93 18.11 6.74
C PHE A 93 11.68 19.42 6.47
N SER A 94 11.00 20.49 6.06
CA SER A 94 11.64 21.78 5.77
C SER A 94 12.41 22.33 6.98
N LYS A 95 11.83 22.30 8.19
CA LYS A 95 12.46 22.83 9.41
C LYS A 95 13.77 22.09 9.78
N PRO A 96 13.82 20.75 9.81
CA PRO A 96 15.08 20.01 9.94
C PRO A 96 16.13 20.37 8.90
N PHE A 97 15.75 20.45 7.61
CA PHE A 97 16.69 20.81 6.55
C PHE A 97 17.24 22.24 6.69
N PHE A 98 16.43 23.19 7.18
CA PHE A 98 16.92 24.52 7.55
C PHE A 98 17.89 24.48 8.73
N ALA A 99 17.60 23.69 9.76
CA ALA A 99 18.44 23.60 10.95
C ALA A 99 19.84 23.04 10.65
N GLN A 100 19.94 22.19 9.63
CA GLN A 100 21.18 21.52 9.22
C GLN A 100 21.85 22.18 8.00
N GLY A 101 21.39 23.38 7.62
CA GLY A 101 22.03 24.21 6.59
C GLY A 101 21.77 23.79 5.14
N LEU A 102 21.01 22.73 4.90
CA LEU A 102 20.62 22.30 3.55
C LEU A 102 19.68 23.31 2.88
N LEU A 103 18.76 23.91 3.65
CA LEU A 103 17.94 25.03 3.21
C LEU A 103 18.46 26.34 3.78
N ASN A 104 18.68 27.33 2.91
CA ASN A 104 19.09 28.68 3.33
C ASN A 104 17.91 29.65 3.17
N ARG A 105 17.63 30.46 4.20
CA ARG A 105 16.57 31.48 4.15
C ARG A 105 16.74 32.43 2.97
N ARG A 106 17.96 32.73 2.53
CA ARG A 106 18.22 33.56 1.33
C ARG A 106 17.88 32.85 0.02
N ALA A 107 18.12 31.53 -0.06
CA ALA A 107 17.74 30.72 -1.22
C ALA A 107 16.21 30.62 -1.31
N VAL A 108 15.55 30.39 -0.17
CA VAL A 108 14.08 30.35 -0.07
C VAL A 108 13.45 31.74 -0.27
N LEU A 109 14.11 32.82 0.16
CA LEU A 109 13.59 34.18 -0.06
C LEU A 109 13.71 34.59 -1.54
N LYS A 110 14.85 34.28 -2.20
CA LYS A 110 15.01 34.48 -3.65
C LYS A 110 13.98 33.68 -4.45
N SER A 111 13.66 32.45 -4.03
CA SER A 111 12.61 31.66 -4.68
C SER A 111 11.20 32.17 -4.38
N SER A 112 10.93 32.63 -3.16
CA SER A 112 9.60 33.13 -2.75
C SER A 112 9.18 34.44 -3.45
N TYR A 113 10.13 35.30 -3.85
CA TYR A 113 9.82 36.51 -4.61
C TYR A 113 9.36 36.19 -6.04
N ALA A 114 9.98 35.19 -6.68
CA ALA A 114 9.51 34.65 -7.95
C ALA A 114 8.15 33.92 -7.80
N GLN A 115 7.96 33.20 -6.69
CA GLN A 115 6.72 32.50 -6.36
C GLN A 115 5.52 33.43 -6.18
N PHE A 116 5.70 34.58 -5.53
CA PHE A 116 4.62 35.53 -5.26
C PHE A 116 4.10 36.21 -6.54
N ILE A 117 4.99 36.51 -7.49
CA ILE A 117 4.62 37.00 -8.84
C ILE A 117 3.91 35.91 -9.66
N PHE A 118 4.22 34.64 -9.42
CA PHE A 118 3.73 33.49 -10.17
C PHE A 118 2.40 32.90 -9.65
N LEU A 119 2.11 33.07 -8.35
CA LEU A 119 0.87 32.62 -7.69
C LEU A 119 -0.38 33.44 -8.08
N LEU A 120 -0.21 34.58 -8.76
CA LEU A 120 -1.31 35.42 -9.25
C LEU A 120 -1.91 34.92 -10.57
N SER A 121 -1.48 33.78 -11.11
CA SER A 121 -1.97 33.25 -12.39
C SER A 121 -2.22 31.74 -12.27
N GLY A 122 -3.40 31.31 -12.71
CA GLY A 122 -3.88 29.93 -12.58
C GLY A 122 -2.92 28.91 -13.19
N ALA A 123 -2.77 27.77 -12.50
CA ALA A 123 -1.75 26.77 -12.79
C ALA A 123 -2.07 25.90 -14.02
N ASP A 124 -1.25 26.05 -15.07
CA ASP A 124 -1.19 25.19 -16.25
C ASP A 124 -0.02 24.17 -16.15
N HIS A 125 0.07 23.21 -17.07
CA HIS A 125 1.11 22.16 -17.12
C HIS A 125 2.53 22.75 -17.13
N ASP A 126 2.77 23.78 -17.94
CA ASP A 126 4.05 24.50 -18.01
C ASP A 126 4.45 25.15 -16.69
N GLN A 127 3.48 25.48 -15.83
CA GLN A 127 3.71 26.07 -14.53
C GLN A 127 4.09 25.00 -13.49
N MET A 128 3.50 23.80 -13.58
CA MET A 128 3.89 22.66 -12.76
C MET A 128 5.30 22.16 -13.11
N ASP A 129 5.66 22.13 -14.40
CA ASP A 129 7.00 21.74 -14.82
C ASP A 129 8.07 22.74 -14.38
N ARG A 130 7.78 24.04 -14.48
CA ARG A 130 8.65 25.09 -13.93
C ARG A 130 8.81 24.97 -12.42
N MET A 131 7.73 24.67 -11.70
CA MET A 131 7.77 24.45 -10.26
C MET A 131 8.64 23.25 -9.90
N ARG A 132 8.48 22.13 -10.61
CA ARG A 132 9.27 20.92 -10.44
C ARG A 132 10.76 21.21 -10.63
N VAL A 133 11.15 21.78 -11.77
CA VAL A 133 12.55 22.14 -12.06
C VAL A 133 13.10 23.07 -10.99
N HIS A 134 12.29 24.03 -10.53
CA HIS A 134 12.72 24.94 -9.48
C HIS A 134 12.95 24.23 -8.14
N MET A 135 12.02 23.36 -7.74
CA MET A 135 12.14 22.58 -6.50
C MET A 135 13.35 21.63 -6.53
N THR A 136 13.62 21.00 -7.65
CA THR A 136 14.73 20.05 -7.79
C THR A 136 16.09 20.77 -7.81
N ASN A 137 16.15 21.94 -8.44
CA ASN A 137 17.34 22.79 -8.45
C ASN A 137 17.70 23.34 -7.05
N MET A 138 16.73 23.51 -6.15
CA MET A 138 17.02 23.92 -4.77
C MET A 138 17.79 22.84 -3.99
N CYS A 139 17.69 21.58 -4.42
CA CYS A 139 18.36 20.44 -3.80
C CYS A 139 19.72 20.12 -4.45
N THR A 140 20.09 20.80 -5.55
CA THR A 140 21.36 20.56 -6.24
C THR A 140 22.55 20.73 -5.29
N GLY A 141 23.45 19.75 -5.29
CA GLY A 141 24.67 19.74 -4.47
C GLY A 141 24.45 19.27 -3.03
N TRP A 142 23.22 18.95 -2.61
CA TRP A 142 22.99 18.36 -1.29
C TRP A 142 23.63 16.98 -1.20
N ASP A 143 24.26 16.71 -0.07
CA ASP A 143 24.77 15.38 0.28
C ASP A 143 23.60 14.45 0.62
N VAL A 144 23.50 13.34 -0.10
CA VAL A 144 22.36 12.42 0.02
C VAL A 144 22.38 11.69 1.36
N GLU A 145 23.56 11.37 1.91
CA GLU A 145 23.66 10.74 3.22
C GLU A 145 23.28 11.71 4.33
N GLN A 146 23.64 12.99 4.20
CA GLN A 146 23.14 14.03 5.11
C GLN A 146 21.61 14.10 5.09
N VAL A 147 20.98 14.09 3.90
CA VAL A 147 19.51 14.08 3.78
C VAL A 147 18.90 12.87 4.48
N LYS A 148 19.43 11.66 4.21
CA LYS A 148 18.96 10.43 4.86
C LYS A 148 19.13 10.47 6.37
N SER A 149 20.25 10.99 6.88
CA SER A 149 20.49 11.12 8.33
C SER A 149 19.43 12.01 8.97
N ILE A 150 19.21 13.20 8.40
CA ILE A 150 18.21 14.15 8.90
C ILE A 150 16.81 13.54 8.88
N VAL A 151 16.45 12.87 7.78
CA VAL A 151 15.15 12.20 7.68
C VAL A 151 15.04 11.14 8.76
N ASN A 152 16.01 10.23 8.90
CA ASN A 152 15.95 9.15 9.90
C ASN A 152 15.89 9.67 11.34
N GLU A 153 16.68 10.70 11.68
CA GLU A 153 16.72 11.32 13.01
C GLU A 153 15.38 11.98 13.37
N THR A 154 14.76 12.65 12.40
CA THR A 154 13.53 13.44 12.64
C THR A 154 12.25 12.71 12.23
N LEU A 155 12.37 11.52 11.63
CA LEU A 155 11.25 10.73 11.10
C LEU A 155 10.20 10.52 12.16
N HIS A 156 10.65 10.09 13.34
CA HIS A 156 9.74 9.74 14.41
C HIS A 156 8.93 10.96 14.89
N ASP A 157 9.61 12.06 15.20
CA ASP A 157 9.00 13.25 15.77
C ASP A 157 8.06 13.95 14.79
N ILE A 158 8.31 13.81 13.49
CA ILE A 158 7.53 14.45 12.44
C ILE A 158 6.37 13.57 12.00
N VAL A 159 6.65 12.31 11.63
CA VAL A 159 5.65 11.47 10.95
C VAL A 159 4.65 10.91 11.94
N THR A 160 5.10 10.51 13.13
CA THR A 160 4.26 9.87 14.14
C THR A 160 3.02 10.70 14.46
N PRO A 161 3.09 11.98 14.85
CA PRO A 161 1.89 12.75 15.18
C PRO A 161 1.07 13.18 13.96
N LEU A 162 1.52 12.90 12.74
CA LEU A 162 0.86 13.39 11.52
C LEU A 162 0.09 12.32 10.77
N VAL A 163 0.26 11.03 11.06
CA VAL A 163 -0.49 9.98 10.36
C VAL A 163 -1.94 9.96 10.82
N PHE A 164 -2.87 9.93 9.88
CA PHE A 164 -4.29 9.75 10.21
C PHE A 164 -4.52 8.36 10.79
N ALA A 165 -5.21 8.31 11.94
CA ALA A 165 -5.64 7.07 12.58
C ALA A 165 -6.43 6.20 11.60
N GLU A 166 -7.31 6.84 10.82
CA GLU A 166 -8.12 6.19 9.81
C GLU A 166 -7.27 5.59 8.67
N ALA A 167 -6.19 6.26 8.27
CA ALA A 167 -5.26 5.72 7.28
C ALA A 167 -4.51 4.50 7.82
N ALA A 168 -4.07 4.54 9.07
CA ALA A 168 -3.42 3.40 9.73
C ALA A 168 -4.37 2.19 9.83
N ASP A 169 -5.62 2.42 10.25
CA ASP A 169 -6.66 1.38 10.34
C ASP A 169 -6.96 0.77 8.96
N LEU A 170 -7.03 1.60 7.92
CA LEU A 170 -7.26 1.17 6.54
C LEU A 170 -6.08 0.36 5.98
N ILE A 171 -4.84 0.79 6.23
CA ILE A 171 -3.63 0.04 5.89
C ILE A 171 -3.62 -1.33 6.57
N ALA A 172 -3.96 -1.39 7.86
CA ALA A 172 -4.06 -2.63 8.60
C ALA A 172 -5.14 -3.57 8.02
N ALA A 173 -6.30 -3.04 7.67
CA ALA A 173 -7.38 -3.81 7.05
C ALA A 173 -6.96 -4.43 5.70
N HIS A 174 -6.23 -3.70 4.86
CA HIS A 174 -5.70 -4.25 3.60
C HIS A 174 -4.70 -5.37 3.83
N LYS A 175 -3.80 -5.23 4.80
CA LYS A 175 -2.86 -6.29 5.17
C LYS A 175 -3.57 -7.54 5.70
N LEU A 176 -4.62 -7.37 6.51
CA LEU A 176 -5.43 -8.49 7.00
C LEU A 176 -6.15 -9.24 5.88
N CYS A 177 -6.47 -8.56 4.79
CA CYS A 177 -6.98 -9.19 3.57
C CYS A 177 -5.89 -9.79 2.66
N GLY A 178 -4.63 -9.83 3.10
CA GLY A 178 -3.51 -10.37 2.32
C GLY A 178 -3.05 -9.47 1.16
N ARG A 179 -3.44 -8.19 1.15
CA ARG A 179 -3.06 -7.26 0.07
C ARG A 179 -1.70 -6.62 0.34
N ALA A 180 -0.93 -6.41 -0.73
CA ALA A 180 0.26 -5.57 -0.65
C ALA A 180 -0.15 -4.11 -0.41
N VAL A 181 0.57 -3.42 0.46
CA VAL A 181 0.37 -1.98 0.70
C VAL A 181 1.49 -1.22 0.01
N VAL A 182 1.15 -0.27 -0.84
CA VAL A 182 2.11 0.48 -1.64
C VAL A 182 1.90 1.96 -1.41
N VAL A 183 2.95 2.67 -0.97
CA VAL A 183 2.92 4.14 -0.89
C VAL A 183 3.40 4.71 -2.23
N VAL A 184 2.70 5.70 -2.77
CA VAL A 184 2.99 6.31 -4.08
C VAL A 184 2.95 7.83 -3.94
N SER A 185 4.09 8.51 -4.03
CA SER A 185 4.18 9.93 -3.70
C SER A 185 5.12 10.70 -4.63
N ALA A 186 4.78 11.97 -4.91
CA ALA A 186 5.65 12.88 -5.67
C ALA A 186 6.87 13.37 -4.87
N SER A 187 6.90 13.13 -3.56
CA SER A 187 8.05 13.46 -2.70
C SER A 187 9.27 12.58 -3.01
N GLY A 188 10.44 13.04 -2.59
CA GLY A 188 11.71 12.34 -2.82
C GLY A 188 11.79 10.99 -2.10
N GLU A 189 12.46 10.02 -2.75
CA GLU A 189 12.64 8.65 -2.26
C GLU A 189 13.23 8.58 -0.85
N GLU A 190 14.19 9.45 -0.54
CA GLU A 190 14.85 9.50 0.77
C GLU A 190 13.90 9.88 1.92
N ILE A 191 12.77 10.52 1.61
CA ILE A 191 11.70 10.83 2.57
C ILE A 191 10.62 9.74 2.55
N VAL A 192 10.18 9.35 1.37
CA VAL A 192 9.02 8.44 1.21
C VAL A 192 9.35 7.03 1.68
N ALA A 193 10.55 6.51 1.37
CA ALA A 193 10.90 5.13 1.70
C ALA A 193 10.96 4.87 3.23
N PRO A 194 11.60 5.72 4.06
CA PRO A 194 11.53 5.58 5.53
C PRO A 194 10.10 5.63 6.08
N ILE A 195 9.26 6.52 5.56
CA ILE A 195 7.86 6.64 5.97
C ILE A 195 7.08 5.37 5.63
N ALA A 196 7.22 4.89 4.40
CA ALA A 196 6.58 3.66 3.94
C ALA A 196 6.98 2.46 4.81
N ARG A 197 8.29 2.34 5.15
CA ARG A 197 8.77 1.31 6.09
C ARG A 197 8.15 1.45 7.48
N ALA A 198 8.05 2.65 8.02
CA ALA A 198 7.43 2.89 9.33
C ALA A 198 5.93 2.52 9.36
N LEU A 199 5.22 2.68 8.24
CA LEU A 199 3.84 2.23 8.04
C LEU A 199 3.72 0.71 7.80
N GLY A 200 4.86 0.03 7.65
CA GLY A 200 4.96 -1.36 7.24
C GLY A 200 4.42 -1.62 5.82
N ALA A 201 4.51 -0.64 4.92
CA ALA A 201 4.16 -0.83 3.52
C ALA A 201 5.11 -1.84 2.87
N THR A 202 4.58 -2.59 1.91
CA THR A 202 5.31 -3.59 1.13
C THR A 202 6.26 -2.93 0.13
N HIS A 203 5.81 -1.83 -0.50
CA HIS A 203 6.59 -1.08 -1.48
C HIS A 203 6.39 0.42 -1.31
N ALA A 204 7.35 1.20 -1.83
CA ALA A 204 7.25 2.65 -1.93
C ALA A 204 7.65 3.08 -3.35
N MET A 205 6.87 3.98 -3.93
CA MET A 205 7.12 4.62 -5.21
C MET A 205 7.24 6.11 -4.97
N ALA A 206 8.36 6.68 -5.39
CA ALA A 206 8.74 8.04 -5.05
C ALA A 206 9.49 8.71 -6.19
N THR A 207 9.58 10.04 -6.15
CA THR A 207 10.44 10.79 -7.06
C THR A 207 11.91 10.47 -6.77
N ARG A 208 12.68 10.19 -7.82
CA ARG A 208 14.10 9.86 -7.74
C ARG A 208 14.93 10.93 -8.42
N MET A 209 15.88 11.47 -7.68
CA MET A 209 16.88 12.43 -8.18
C MET A 209 18.07 11.68 -8.75
N VAL A 210 18.74 12.27 -9.76
CA VAL A 210 20.05 11.78 -10.20
C VAL A 210 21.09 12.14 -9.14
N VAL A 211 21.92 11.15 -8.79
CA VAL A 211 22.97 11.28 -7.78
C VAL A 211 24.31 11.02 -8.43
N GLN A 212 25.27 11.93 -8.21
CA GLN A 212 26.65 11.80 -8.65
C GLN A 212 27.57 12.21 -7.50
N ASP A 213 28.61 11.41 -7.25
CA ASP A 213 29.58 11.63 -6.17
C ASP A 213 28.92 11.86 -4.79
N GLY A 214 27.84 11.11 -4.53
CA GLY A 214 27.07 11.20 -3.27
C GLY A 214 26.16 12.42 -3.16
N LYS A 215 26.02 13.24 -4.21
CA LYS A 215 25.24 14.48 -4.19
C LYS A 215 24.16 14.53 -5.27
N TYR A 216 23.08 15.24 -5.01
CA TYR A 216 22.06 15.48 -6.04
C TYR A 216 22.59 16.39 -7.15
N THR A 217 22.38 16.01 -8.41
CA THR A 217 22.78 16.84 -9.56
C THR A 217 21.78 17.96 -9.86
N GLY A 218 20.53 17.82 -9.38
CA GLY A 218 19.39 18.69 -9.73
C GLY A 218 18.49 18.10 -10.83
N GLU A 219 18.96 17.05 -11.51
CA GLU A 219 18.18 16.31 -12.49
C GLU A 219 17.28 15.27 -11.82
N VAL A 220 16.12 15.02 -12.42
CA VAL A 220 15.14 14.04 -11.94
C VAL A 220 15.22 12.80 -12.81
N ALA A 221 15.64 11.68 -12.22
CA ALA A 221 15.68 10.39 -12.91
C ALA A 221 14.27 9.82 -13.14
N PHE A 222 13.37 10.06 -12.18
CA PHE A 222 11.97 9.64 -12.27
C PHE A 222 11.09 10.55 -11.43
N TYR A 223 10.02 11.10 -12.02
CA TYR A 223 9.09 11.99 -11.33
C TYR A 223 7.76 11.29 -11.04
N CYS A 224 7.48 10.99 -9.77
CA CYS A 224 6.32 10.19 -9.37
C CYS A 224 5.07 11.07 -9.13
N TYR A 225 4.63 11.76 -10.18
CA TYR A 225 3.50 12.70 -10.14
C TYR A 225 2.59 12.50 -11.35
N GLY A 226 1.27 12.58 -11.15
CA GLY A 226 0.30 12.37 -12.23
C GLY A 226 0.52 11.04 -12.96
N GLU A 227 0.76 11.10 -14.26
CA GLU A 227 1.08 9.92 -15.10
C GLU A 227 2.31 9.14 -14.62
N GLY A 228 3.29 9.81 -14.01
CA GLY A 228 4.45 9.13 -13.41
C GLY A 228 4.04 8.15 -12.31
N LYS A 229 3.00 8.46 -11.52
CA LYS A 229 2.45 7.50 -10.54
C LYS A 229 1.86 6.27 -11.23
N VAL A 230 1.13 6.48 -12.32
CA VAL A 230 0.52 5.38 -13.11
C VAL A 230 1.61 4.49 -13.72
N GLN A 231 2.68 5.08 -14.24
CA GLN A 231 3.83 4.33 -14.75
C GLN A 231 4.43 3.42 -13.67
N ALA A 232 4.73 3.96 -12.48
CA ALA A 232 5.29 3.17 -11.37
C ALA A 232 4.33 2.06 -10.92
N ILE A 233 3.03 2.34 -10.86
CA ILE A 233 1.99 1.38 -10.49
C ILE A 233 1.91 0.24 -11.50
N ARG A 234 1.90 0.54 -12.80
CA ARG A 234 1.84 -0.47 -13.87
C ARG A 234 3.10 -1.32 -13.90
N GLU A 235 4.27 -0.72 -13.72
CA GLU A 235 5.54 -1.46 -13.66
C GLU A 235 5.58 -2.42 -12.47
N LEU A 236 5.19 -1.95 -11.27
CA LEU A 236 5.08 -2.80 -10.08
C LEU A 236 4.04 -3.91 -10.27
N ALA A 237 2.87 -3.56 -10.80
CA ALA A 237 1.79 -4.50 -11.03
C ALA A 237 2.19 -5.61 -12.02
N SER A 238 2.89 -5.25 -13.09
CA SER A 238 3.44 -6.22 -14.04
C SER A 238 4.48 -7.13 -13.38
N ARG A 239 5.38 -6.58 -12.57
CA ARG A 239 6.42 -7.35 -11.88
C ARG A 239 5.86 -8.31 -10.83
N GLU A 240 4.87 -7.88 -10.06
CA GLU A 240 4.32 -8.66 -8.93
C GLU A 240 3.09 -9.48 -9.30
N GLY A 241 2.54 -9.29 -10.50
CA GLY A 241 1.31 -9.94 -10.95
C GLY A 241 0.07 -9.40 -10.25
N TYR A 242 -0.04 -8.09 -10.07
CA TYR A 242 -1.23 -7.44 -9.52
C TYR A 242 -2.22 -7.09 -10.65
N PRO A 243 -3.41 -7.72 -10.73
CA PRO A 243 -4.47 -7.31 -11.64
C PRO A 243 -5.10 -6.00 -11.12
N LEU A 244 -4.86 -4.90 -11.84
CA LEU A 244 -5.22 -3.54 -11.37
C LEU A 244 -6.73 -3.35 -11.19
N GLU A 245 -7.56 -4.08 -11.95
CA GLU A 245 -9.01 -4.15 -11.80
C GLU A 245 -9.48 -4.71 -10.44
N HIS A 246 -8.59 -5.35 -9.70
CA HIS A 246 -8.83 -5.84 -8.34
C HIS A 246 -8.01 -5.07 -7.28
N CYS A 247 -7.29 -4.03 -7.68
CA CYS A 247 -6.50 -3.18 -6.81
C CYS A 247 -7.26 -1.94 -6.34
N TYR A 248 -6.73 -1.31 -5.30
CA TYR A 248 -7.31 -0.15 -4.64
C TYR A 248 -6.39 1.05 -4.76
N ALA A 249 -6.95 2.26 -4.83
CA ALA A 249 -6.18 3.49 -4.81
C ALA A 249 -6.84 4.55 -3.92
N TYR A 250 -6.01 5.30 -3.19
CA TYR A 250 -6.43 6.34 -2.25
C TYR A 250 -5.64 7.63 -2.49
N SER A 251 -6.32 8.76 -2.67
CA SER A 251 -5.70 10.09 -2.80
C SER A 251 -6.64 11.24 -2.42
N ASP A 252 -6.09 12.37 -2.01
CA ASP A 252 -6.79 13.64 -1.76
C ASP A 252 -6.79 14.61 -2.96
N SER A 253 -5.94 14.38 -3.97
CA SER A 253 -5.65 15.39 -4.99
C SER A 253 -6.17 15.01 -6.38
N ILE A 254 -6.72 16.00 -7.09
CA ILE A 254 -7.10 15.88 -8.51
C ILE A 254 -5.91 15.49 -9.41
N THR A 255 -4.68 15.81 -8.98
CA THR A 255 -3.46 15.48 -9.71
C THR A 255 -3.22 13.97 -9.81
N ASP A 256 -3.83 13.20 -8.91
CA ASP A 256 -3.79 11.74 -8.88
C ASP A 256 -4.99 11.08 -9.57
N LEU A 257 -5.81 11.85 -10.29
CA LEU A 257 -6.93 11.30 -11.07
C LEU A 257 -6.49 10.13 -11.97
N PRO A 258 -5.36 10.20 -12.72
CA PRO A 258 -4.91 9.06 -13.52
C PRO A 258 -4.61 7.80 -12.70
N MET A 259 -4.07 7.95 -11.48
CA MET A 259 -3.84 6.82 -10.57
C MET A 259 -5.16 6.19 -10.11
N LEU A 260 -6.15 7.02 -9.77
CA LEU A 260 -7.47 6.53 -9.35
C LEU A 260 -8.21 5.83 -10.50
N GLU A 261 -8.07 6.33 -11.73
CA GLU A 261 -8.65 5.70 -12.93
C GLU A 261 -7.97 4.39 -13.33
N ALA A 262 -6.72 4.17 -12.93
CA ALA A 262 -5.95 2.99 -13.30
C ALA A 262 -6.35 1.72 -12.54
N VAL A 263 -7.15 1.81 -11.47
CA VAL A 263 -7.52 0.68 -10.60
C VAL A 263 -9.03 0.43 -10.58
N GLY A 264 -9.44 -0.78 -10.19
CA GLY A 264 -10.86 -1.14 -10.09
C GLY A 264 -11.59 -0.61 -8.85
N HIS A 265 -10.86 -0.22 -7.80
CA HIS A 265 -11.45 0.23 -6.54
C HIS A 265 -10.86 1.58 -6.07
N PRO A 266 -11.17 2.70 -6.77
CA PRO A 266 -10.75 4.03 -6.34
C PRO A 266 -11.55 4.53 -5.13
N SER A 267 -10.88 5.25 -4.25
CA SER A 267 -11.48 5.99 -3.14
C SER A 267 -10.74 7.30 -2.94
N VAL A 268 -11.46 8.38 -2.65
CA VAL A 268 -10.86 9.69 -2.44
C VAL A 268 -10.90 10.04 -0.95
N VAL A 269 -9.81 10.60 -0.43
CA VAL A 269 -9.63 10.91 0.99
C VAL A 269 -9.57 12.41 1.16
N ASN A 270 -10.46 13.02 1.94
CA ASN A 270 -10.47 14.47 2.16
C ASN A 270 -10.28 15.31 0.85
N PRO A 271 -10.99 15.00 -0.25
CA PRO A 271 -10.60 15.47 -1.56
C PRO A 271 -10.67 16.98 -1.72
N ASP A 272 -9.74 17.51 -2.53
CA ASP A 272 -9.82 18.88 -3.03
C ASP A 272 -11.12 19.14 -3.83
N ARG A 273 -11.39 20.42 -4.14
CA ARG A 273 -12.65 20.81 -4.79
C ARG A 273 -12.84 20.13 -6.15
N GLY A 274 -11.78 19.98 -6.93
CA GLY A 274 -11.82 19.38 -8.27
C GLY A 274 -12.11 17.89 -8.18
N LEU A 275 -11.34 17.18 -7.34
CA LEU A 275 -11.50 15.74 -7.14
C LEU A 275 -12.84 15.40 -6.49
N ARG A 276 -13.33 16.23 -5.56
CA ARG A 276 -14.65 16.05 -4.93
C ARG A 276 -15.78 16.06 -5.96
N LYS A 277 -15.73 16.98 -6.92
CA LYS A 277 -16.73 17.06 -7.99
C LYS A 277 -16.76 15.77 -8.80
N LEU A 278 -15.59 15.30 -9.25
CA LEU A 278 -15.47 14.04 -10.01
C LEU A 278 -15.89 12.82 -9.20
N ALA A 279 -15.54 12.76 -7.92
CA ALA A 279 -15.93 11.64 -7.07
C ALA A 279 -17.45 11.52 -6.95
N ILE A 280 -18.17 12.64 -6.85
CA ILE A 280 -19.64 12.67 -6.86
C ILE A 280 -20.18 12.22 -8.21
N GLU A 281 -19.65 12.76 -9.31
CA GLU A 281 -20.09 12.42 -10.68
C GLU A 281 -19.89 10.94 -11.01
N ARG A 282 -18.82 10.32 -10.51
CA ARG A 282 -18.45 8.92 -10.78
C ARG A 282 -18.91 7.94 -9.70
N GLY A 283 -19.54 8.43 -8.63
CA GLY A 283 -19.97 7.60 -7.49
C GLY A 283 -18.80 6.96 -6.72
N TRP A 284 -17.61 7.57 -6.75
CA TRP A 284 -16.46 7.09 -5.99
C TRP A 284 -16.64 7.31 -4.50
N GLN A 285 -16.11 6.39 -3.69
CA GLN A 285 -16.19 6.49 -2.24
C GLN A 285 -15.37 7.70 -1.76
N VAL A 286 -16.01 8.57 -0.97
CA VAL A 286 -15.34 9.68 -0.29
C VAL A 286 -15.13 9.31 1.17
N LEU A 287 -13.87 9.27 1.60
CA LEU A 287 -13.44 9.02 2.97
C LEU A 287 -13.08 10.34 3.65
N SER A 288 -13.45 10.46 4.93
CA SER A 288 -13.15 11.63 5.75
C SER A 288 -12.21 11.23 6.88
N PHE A 289 -10.96 11.69 6.84
CA PHE A 289 -9.96 11.44 7.88
C PHE A 289 -9.73 12.72 8.69
N SER A 290 -9.78 12.64 10.01
CA SER A 290 -9.74 13.82 10.87
C SER A 290 -8.90 13.67 12.12
N ARG A 291 -8.42 12.46 12.45
CA ARG A 291 -7.70 12.19 13.71
C ARG A 291 -6.23 11.87 13.43
N PRO A 292 -5.33 12.87 13.40
CA PRO A 292 -3.91 12.60 13.42
C PRO A 292 -3.54 11.93 14.76
N VAL A 293 -2.87 10.79 14.71
CA VAL A 293 -2.46 10.02 15.90
C VAL A 293 -1.06 9.47 15.73
N SER A 294 -0.39 9.22 16.85
CA SER A 294 0.92 8.58 16.88
C SER A 294 0.91 7.18 16.28
N LEU A 295 1.76 6.92 15.27
CA LEU A 295 1.98 5.60 14.67
C LEU A 295 2.21 4.45 15.68
N ARG A 296 2.88 4.74 16.80
CA ARG A 296 3.21 3.76 17.85
C ARG A 296 1.98 3.19 18.55
N ASP A 297 0.89 3.95 18.61
CA ASP A 297 -0.29 3.58 19.40
C ASP A 297 -1.17 2.56 18.68
N ARG A 298 -0.88 2.24 17.41
CA ARG A 298 -1.77 1.45 16.55
C ARG A 298 -1.13 0.36 15.71
N ILE A 299 0.17 0.42 15.41
CA ILE A 299 0.85 -0.70 14.76
C ILE A 299 1.23 -1.71 15.85
N PRO A 300 0.67 -2.93 15.85
CA PRO A 300 1.08 -3.94 16.81
C PRO A 300 2.58 -4.21 16.59
N ALA A 301 3.41 -3.80 17.55
CA ALA A 301 4.76 -4.33 17.62
C ALA A 301 4.65 -5.86 17.73
N PRO A 302 5.50 -6.64 17.03
CA PRO A 302 5.54 -8.08 17.26
C PRO A 302 5.71 -8.30 18.76
N SER A 303 4.76 -9.04 19.36
CA SER A 303 4.75 -9.27 20.79
C SER A 303 6.13 -9.76 21.24
N GLY A 304 6.66 -9.25 22.36
CA GLY A 304 7.96 -9.70 22.88
C GLY A 304 8.05 -11.22 23.05
N ALA A 305 6.90 -11.88 23.23
CA ALA A 305 6.78 -13.33 23.21
C ALA A 305 7.19 -13.95 21.88
N ALA A 306 6.76 -13.38 20.73
CA ALA A 306 7.12 -13.85 19.40
C ALA A 306 8.65 -13.76 19.15
N ILE A 307 9.28 -12.65 19.56
CA ILE A 307 10.73 -12.45 19.43
C ILE A 307 11.50 -13.42 20.34
N ALA A 308 11.02 -13.64 21.56
CA ALA A 308 11.60 -14.58 22.50
C ALA A 308 11.52 -16.04 22.01
N THR A 309 10.41 -16.45 21.39
CA THR A 309 10.28 -17.79 20.79
C THR A 309 11.24 -18.01 19.63
N THR A 310 11.44 -17.04 18.74
CA THR A 310 12.37 -17.19 17.61
C THR A 310 13.82 -17.27 18.08
N ALA A 311 14.19 -16.50 19.11
CA ALA A 311 15.51 -16.58 19.72
C ALA A 311 15.73 -17.92 20.45
N ALA A 312 14.74 -18.41 21.20
CA ALA A 312 14.83 -19.68 21.91
C ALA A 312 14.95 -20.88 20.96
N VAL A 313 14.21 -20.88 19.84
CA VAL A 313 14.31 -21.94 18.80
C VAL A 313 15.67 -21.88 18.08
N GLY A 314 16.19 -20.69 17.79
CA GLY A 314 17.51 -20.54 17.17
C GLY A 314 18.66 -21.02 18.07
N VAL A 315 18.62 -20.70 19.36
CA VAL A 315 19.64 -21.12 20.34
C VAL A 315 19.58 -22.63 20.59
N SER A 316 18.38 -23.22 20.66
CA SER A 316 18.22 -24.67 20.83
C SER A 316 18.64 -25.48 19.60
N ALA A 317 18.40 -24.98 18.38
CA ALA A 317 18.89 -25.61 17.15
C ALA A 317 20.42 -25.58 17.05
N LEU A 318 21.07 -24.49 17.46
CA LEU A 318 22.54 -24.38 17.49
C LEU A 318 23.16 -25.32 18.53
N ALA A 319 22.55 -25.44 19.71
CA ALA A 319 23.00 -26.37 20.74
C ALA A 319 22.87 -27.84 20.30
N ALA A 320 21.74 -28.21 19.69
CA ALA A 320 21.52 -29.57 19.17
C ALA A 320 22.49 -29.90 18.01
N GLY A 321 22.78 -28.95 17.13
CA GLY A 321 23.77 -29.10 16.06
C GLY A 321 25.20 -29.28 16.58
N ALA A 322 25.60 -28.51 17.59
CA ALA A 322 26.93 -28.63 18.21
C ALA A 322 27.11 -29.97 18.95
N VAL A 323 26.09 -30.44 19.67
CA VAL A 323 26.11 -31.73 20.36
C VAL A 323 26.15 -32.89 19.36
N SER A 324 25.35 -32.82 18.29
CA SER A 324 25.35 -33.85 17.23
C SER A 324 26.69 -33.92 16.50
N TYR A 325 27.29 -32.77 16.18
CA TYR A 325 28.63 -32.70 15.58
C TYR A 325 29.72 -33.28 16.49
N ALA A 326 29.68 -32.95 17.78
CA ALA A 326 30.65 -33.47 18.76
C ALA A 326 30.51 -34.99 18.96
N LEU A 327 29.29 -35.53 18.94
CA LEU A 327 29.05 -36.97 19.05
C LEU A 327 29.49 -37.72 17.78
N LEU A 328 29.18 -37.21 16.59
CA LEU A 328 29.61 -37.81 15.31
C LEU A 328 31.13 -37.85 15.18
N ARG A 329 31.83 -36.84 15.71
CA ARG A 329 33.30 -36.80 15.70
C ARG A 329 33.96 -37.78 16.68
N ARG A 330 33.21 -38.29 17.67
CA ARG A 330 33.70 -39.22 18.70
C ARG A 330 33.64 -40.69 18.26
N PHE A 331 32.94 -40.99 17.16
CA PHE A 331 32.86 -42.31 16.53
C PHE A 331 33.68 -42.42 15.23
N ALA A 332 34.44 -41.37 14.89
CA ALA A 332 35.23 -41.29 13.65
C ALA A 332 36.74 -41.58 13.86
N PHE A 333 37.11 -42.27 14.94
CA PHE A 333 38.46 -42.81 15.16
C PHE A 333 38.38 -44.22 15.74
#